data_AF-D2VBS7-F1
#
_entry.id   AF-D2VBS7-F1
#
_cell.length_a   1.000
_cell.length_b   1.000
_cell.length_c   1.000
_cell.angle_alpha   90.00
_cell.angle_beta   90.00
_cell.angle_gamma   90.00
#
_symmetry.space_group_name_H-M   'P 1'
#
loop_
_entity.id
_entity.type
_entity.pdbx_description
1 polymer ?
#
loop_
_entity_poly.entity_id
_entity_poly.type
_entity_poly.pdbx_seq_one_letter_code
_entity_poly.pdbx_strand_id
1 'polypeptide(L)'
;MGTVPVTQEFTDAIDSGMQDVITDTSFSFQYYKLMLFNVPAIEICTTRAKYPTKNPFIGRTQLNMCIELGTIYPHYEVKHLVSKMLVDKINANYKINLKVEYRYLNTSKLGFFATMRQGVDSGYCDMISSNTTPTDERKKVSHFQCSYGTTAQGFLRSGLEPERKLSSLNDLNQTGIIVGAYAGTTYETLVKTKLSAATYVPFYEVNNQYQSINAKSVHALIGDGMFFQ
;
A
#
# COMPACT_ATOMS: atom_id res chain seq x y z
N MET A 1 0.45 7.46 28.53
CA MET A 1 -0.04 8.62 27.74
C MET A 1 -1.30 8.15 27.04
N GLY A 2 -2.43 8.85 27.23
CA GLY A 2 -3.69 8.49 26.58
C GLY A 2 -3.61 8.67 25.07
N THR A 3 -4.21 7.76 24.31
CA THR A 3 -4.36 7.90 22.86
C THR A 3 -5.27 9.10 22.58
N VAL A 4 -4.78 10.07 21.80
CA VAL A 4 -5.63 11.18 21.34
C VAL A 4 -6.57 10.62 20.27
N PRO A 5 -7.91 10.69 20.45
CA PRO A 5 -8.85 10.05 19.54
C PRO A 5 -8.75 10.61 18.12
N VAL A 6 -8.88 9.73 17.13
CA VAL A 6 -9.01 10.11 15.71
C VAL A 6 -10.39 10.74 15.52
N THR A 7 -10.44 12.05 15.30
CA THR A 7 -11.66 12.80 15.04
C THR A 7 -11.90 12.97 13.54
N GLN A 8 -13.10 13.39 13.14
CA GLN A 8 -13.35 13.77 11.75
C GLN A 8 -12.38 14.88 11.30
N GLU A 9 -12.13 15.88 12.14
CA GLU A 9 -11.16 16.95 11.84
C GLU A 9 -9.74 16.39 11.63
N PHE A 10 -9.32 15.39 12.41
CA PHE A 10 -8.04 14.72 12.19
C PHE A 10 -7.99 14.09 10.79
N THR A 11 -9.03 13.33 10.43
CA THR A 11 -9.13 12.68 9.12
C THR A 11 -9.15 13.71 7.98
N ASP A 12 -9.93 14.78 8.12
CA ASP A 12 -10.02 15.85 7.11
C ASP A 12 -8.67 16.55 6.90
N ALA A 13 -7.90 16.78 7.98
CA ALA A 13 -6.56 17.34 7.89
C ALA A 13 -5.58 16.40 7.16
N ILE A 14 -5.67 15.10 7.40
CA ILE A 14 -4.88 14.08 6.70
C ILE A 14 -5.27 14.02 5.22
N ASP A 15 -6.56 14.06 4.88
CA ASP A 15 -7.06 14.07 3.51
C ASP A 15 -6.58 15.31 2.75
N SER A 16 -6.71 16.51 3.35
CA SER A 16 -6.18 17.74 2.77
C SER A 16 -4.68 17.71 2.58
N GLY A 17 -3.93 17.22 3.57
CA GLY A 17 -2.49 17.04 3.50
C GLY A 17 -2.07 16.10 2.38
N MET A 18 -2.75 14.96 2.24
CA MET A 18 -2.47 14.03 1.16
C MET A 18 -2.80 14.60 -0.21
N GLN A 19 -3.88 15.38 -0.33
CA GLN A 19 -4.20 16.09 -1.57
C GLN A 19 -3.14 17.14 -1.92
N ASP A 20 -2.53 17.81 -0.93
CA ASP A 20 -1.37 18.68 -1.16
C ASP A 20 -0.13 17.90 -1.58
N VAL A 21 0.10 16.70 -1.02
CA VAL A 21 1.23 15.85 -1.40
C VAL A 21 1.12 15.41 -2.85
N ILE A 22 -0.01 14.83 -3.26
CA ILE A 22 -0.17 14.28 -4.63
C ILE A 22 -0.22 15.36 -5.72
N THR A 23 -0.51 16.61 -5.36
CA THR A 23 -0.49 17.76 -6.29
C THR A 23 0.83 18.52 -6.26
N ASP A 24 1.76 18.14 -5.37
CA ASP A 24 3.09 18.72 -5.30
C ASP A 24 3.98 18.17 -6.42
N THR A 25 4.59 19.07 -7.19
CA THR A 25 5.47 18.71 -8.30
C THR A 25 6.78 18.06 -7.83
N SER A 26 7.26 18.41 -6.64
CA SER A 26 8.43 17.79 -6.03
C SER A 26 8.15 16.36 -5.54
N PHE A 27 6.94 16.10 -5.02
CA PHE A 27 6.49 14.74 -4.72
C PHE A 27 6.43 13.92 -6.00
N SER A 28 5.73 14.44 -7.01
CA SER A 28 5.56 13.77 -8.30
C SER A 28 6.91 13.41 -8.95
N PHE A 29 7.88 14.33 -8.90
CA PHE A 29 9.22 14.10 -9.42
C PHE A 29 10.01 13.04 -8.63
N GLN A 30 9.96 13.07 -7.30
CA GLN A 30 10.65 12.08 -6.45
C GLN A 30 9.99 10.70 -6.57
N TYR A 31 8.66 10.66 -6.61
CA TYR A 31 7.90 9.45 -6.85
C TYR A 31 8.27 8.83 -8.19
N TYR A 32 8.31 9.62 -9.27
CA TYR A 32 8.73 9.15 -10.59
C TYR A 32 10.16 8.61 -10.57
N LYS A 33 11.10 9.25 -9.87
CA LYS A 33 12.47 8.75 -9.74
C LYS A 33 12.57 7.38 -9.05
N LEU A 34 11.69 7.11 -8.10
CA LEU A 34 11.68 5.86 -7.35
C LEU A 34 10.92 4.75 -8.08
N MET A 35 9.76 5.09 -8.66
CA MET A 35 8.80 4.12 -9.20
C MET A 35 8.84 4.00 -10.72
N LEU A 36 9.45 4.95 -11.43
CA LEU A 36 9.53 5.01 -12.89
C LEU A 36 8.18 5.13 -13.61
N PHE A 37 7.12 5.51 -12.89
CA PHE A 37 5.83 5.90 -13.44
C PHE A 37 5.25 7.08 -12.69
N ASN A 38 4.35 7.81 -13.34
CA ASN A 38 3.78 9.04 -12.80
C ASN A 38 2.75 8.76 -11.71
N VAL A 39 2.66 9.69 -10.76
CA VAL A 39 1.49 9.77 -9.87
C VAL A 39 0.25 9.94 -10.75
N PRO A 40 -0.83 9.17 -10.56
CA PRO A 40 -2.06 9.32 -11.32
C PRO A 40 -2.56 10.76 -11.22
N ALA A 41 -2.80 11.39 -12.36
CA ALA A 41 -3.17 12.80 -12.42
C ALA A 41 -4.58 13.00 -11.84
N ILE A 42 -4.69 13.32 -10.55
CA ILE A 42 -5.85 13.93 -9.83
C ILE A 42 -7.22 13.22 -9.93
N GLU A 43 -7.45 12.29 -10.86
CA GLU A 43 -8.75 11.69 -11.19
C GLU A 43 -9.38 10.91 -10.02
N ILE A 44 -8.59 10.57 -9.00
CA ILE A 44 -9.06 9.82 -7.83
C ILE A 44 -9.60 10.77 -6.73
N CYS A 45 -9.39 12.09 -6.84
CA CYS A 45 -9.78 13.10 -5.86
C CYS A 45 -10.72 14.13 -6.48
N THR A 46 -11.94 13.72 -6.79
CA THR A 46 -12.92 14.61 -7.44
C THR A 46 -13.37 15.76 -6.53
N THR A 47 -13.18 15.64 -5.21
CA THR A 47 -13.54 16.68 -4.24
C THR A 47 -12.34 17.10 -3.41
N ARG A 48 -12.04 18.41 -3.42
CA ARG A 48 -10.97 19.00 -2.62
C ARG A 48 -11.36 18.99 -1.14
N ALA A 49 -10.63 18.25 -0.31
CA ALA A 49 -10.75 18.30 1.14
C ALA A 49 -10.20 19.64 1.64
N LYS A 50 -10.84 20.20 2.68
CA LYS A 50 -10.41 21.45 3.32
C LYS A 50 -9.84 21.16 4.69
N TYR A 51 -8.68 21.74 4.99
CA TYR A 51 -8.15 21.69 6.33
C TYR A 51 -9.17 22.27 7.32
N PRO A 52 -9.43 21.58 8.44
CA PRO A 52 -10.15 22.17 9.56
C PRO A 52 -9.46 23.46 10.01
N THR A 53 -10.26 24.43 10.46
CA THR A 53 -9.75 25.72 10.93
C THR A 53 -9.00 25.60 12.25
N LYS A 54 -9.41 24.67 13.11
CA LYS A 54 -8.72 24.31 14.35
C LYS A 54 -7.70 23.22 14.08
N ASN A 55 -6.53 23.31 14.72
CA ASN A 55 -5.51 22.28 14.67
C ASN A 55 -6.01 21.01 15.38
N PRO A 56 -6.25 19.88 14.68
CA PRO A 56 -6.71 18.64 15.32
C PRO A 56 -5.56 17.87 15.99
N PHE A 57 -4.31 18.33 15.87
CA PHE A 57 -3.12 17.68 16.41
C PHE A 57 -2.64 18.29 17.74
N ILE A 58 -3.49 19.07 18.43
CA ILE A 58 -3.15 19.63 19.75
C ILE A 58 -2.79 18.50 20.73
N GLY A 59 -1.65 18.65 21.41
CA GLY A 59 -1.14 17.65 22.35
C GLY A 59 -0.38 16.48 21.70
N ARG A 60 -0.24 16.47 20.36
CA ARG A 60 0.60 15.50 19.64
C ARG A 60 1.94 16.12 19.28
N THR A 61 3.00 15.33 19.41
CA THR A 61 4.36 15.68 18.96
C THR A 61 4.79 14.90 17.72
N GLN A 62 4.02 13.87 17.34
CA GLN A 62 4.32 12.98 16.23
C GLN A 62 3.05 12.35 15.64
N LEU A 63 3.17 11.85 14.42
CA LEU A 63 2.23 10.90 13.81
C LEU A 63 2.90 9.54 13.66
N ASN A 64 2.22 8.49 14.12
CA ASN A 64 2.67 7.12 13.99
C ASN A 64 2.29 6.58 12.59
N MET A 65 3.27 6.54 11.69
CA MET A 65 3.11 6.14 10.31
C MET A 65 3.56 4.68 10.16
N CYS A 66 2.62 3.80 9.83
CA CYS A 66 2.89 2.37 9.79
C CYS A 66 3.11 1.85 8.36
N ILE A 67 4.05 0.91 8.26
CA ILE A 67 4.36 0.15 7.05
C ILE A 67 4.56 -1.33 7.37
N GLU A 68 4.40 -2.22 6.38
CA GLU A 68 4.66 -3.64 6.56
C GLU A 68 6.16 -3.93 6.70
N LEU A 69 6.49 -4.83 7.62
CA LEU A 69 7.85 -5.33 7.84
C LEU A 69 8.38 -6.01 6.58
N GLY A 70 9.67 -5.82 6.31
CA GLY A 70 10.34 -6.43 5.15
C GLY A 70 10.15 -5.68 3.84
N THR A 71 9.45 -4.53 3.84
CA THR A 71 9.43 -3.63 2.68
C THR A 71 10.85 -3.23 2.27
N ILE A 72 11.19 -3.39 0.99
CA ILE A 72 12.49 -3.04 0.40
C ILE A 72 12.38 -1.90 -0.62
N TYR A 73 13.52 -1.46 -1.16
CA TYR A 73 13.59 -0.51 -2.27
C TYR A 73 12.82 -1.02 -3.52
N PRO A 74 12.11 -0.15 -4.27
CA PRO A 74 11.91 1.28 -4.04
C PRO A 74 10.74 1.61 -3.10
N HIS A 75 9.88 0.63 -2.79
CA HIS A 75 8.67 0.84 -2.00
C HIS A 75 8.94 1.40 -0.59
N TYR A 76 10.06 1.02 0.03
CA TYR A 76 10.46 1.54 1.34
C TYR A 76 10.60 3.07 1.30
N GLU A 77 11.34 3.58 0.31
CA GLU A 77 11.61 5.01 0.13
C GLU A 77 10.32 5.79 -0.16
N VAL A 78 9.45 5.25 -1.03
CA VAL A 78 8.18 5.90 -1.37
C VAL A 78 7.28 6.05 -0.15
N LYS A 79 7.17 5.02 0.70
CA LYS A 79 6.32 5.09 1.90
C LYS A 79 6.86 6.11 2.92
N HIS A 80 8.19 6.22 3.02
CA HIS A 80 8.82 7.24 3.86
C HIS A 80 8.62 8.65 3.28
N LEU A 81 8.74 8.80 1.97
CA LEU A 81 8.47 10.04 1.25
C LEU A 81 7.03 10.52 1.48
N VAL A 82 6.04 9.65 1.29
CA VAL A 82 4.62 9.96 1.54
C VAL A 82 4.42 10.44 2.98
N SER A 83 4.94 9.67 3.95
CA SER A 83 4.82 10.01 5.38
C SER A 83 5.42 11.37 5.71
N LYS A 84 6.63 11.62 5.23
CA LYS A 84 7.36 12.86 5.48
C LYS A 84 6.65 14.04 4.84
N MET A 85 6.31 13.96 3.57
CA MET A 85 5.69 15.07 2.86
C MET A 85 4.31 15.40 3.44
N LEU A 86 3.54 14.39 3.85
CA LEU A 86 2.26 14.63 4.54
C LEU A 86 2.46 15.45 5.82
N VAL A 87 3.38 15.02 6.68
CA VAL A 87 3.68 15.74 7.93
C VAL A 87 4.21 17.14 7.66
N ASP A 88 5.06 17.33 6.64
CA ASP A 88 5.55 18.65 6.25
C ASP A 88 4.41 19.58 5.81
N LYS A 89 3.43 19.10 5.03
CA LYS A 89 2.25 19.88 4.62
C LYS A 89 1.37 20.26 5.81
N ILE A 90 1.13 19.32 6.73
CA ILE A 90 0.37 19.56 7.97
C ILE A 90 1.07 20.61 8.84
N ASN A 91 2.39 20.46 9.04
CA ASN A 91 3.20 21.39 9.81
C ASN A 91 3.16 22.80 9.21
N ALA A 92 3.27 22.92 7.89
CA ALA A 92 3.19 24.20 7.19
C ALA A 92 1.81 24.85 7.35
N ASN A 93 0.71 24.08 7.21
CA ASN A 93 -0.65 24.59 7.32
C ASN A 93 -0.96 25.10 8.74
N TYR A 94 -0.68 24.29 9.76
CA TYR A 94 -1.02 24.61 11.16
C TYR A 94 0.07 25.36 11.93
N LYS A 95 1.23 25.59 11.31
CA LYS A 95 2.42 26.21 11.94
C LYS A 95 2.86 25.46 13.20
N ILE A 96 2.94 24.14 13.09
CA ILE A 96 3.34 23.21 14.16
C ILE A 96 4.57 22.39 13.75
N ASN A 97 5.05 21.52 14.65
CA ASN A 97 6.25 20.71 14.46
C ASN A 97 6.01 19.24 14.87
N LEU A 98 5.09 18.57 14.16
CA LEU A 98 4.91 17.14 14.26
C LEU A 98 6.10 16.42 13.63
N LYS A 99 6.53 15.33 14.26
CA LYS A 99 7.51 14.38 13.71
C LYS A 99 6.79 13.20 13.06
N VAL A 100 7.48 12.54 12.14
CA VAL A 100 7.08 11.20 11.70
C VAL A 100 7.70 10.18 12.66
N GLU A 101 6.88 9.29 13.20
CA GLU A 101 7.35 8.08 13.87
C GLU A 101 7.00 6.87 13.01
N TYR A 102 8.01 6.19 12.49
CA TYR A 102 7.81 5.00 11.66
C TYR A 102 7.59 3.76 12.53
N ARG A 103 6.57 2.99 12.19
CA ARG A 103 6.22 1.73 12.86
C ARG A 103 6.12 0.61 11.83
N TYR A 104 6.60 -0.57 12.18
CA TYR A 104 6.62 -1.72 11.28
C TYR A 104 5.66 -2.79 11.77
N LEU A 105 4.80 -3.26 10.87
CA LEU A 105 3.76 -4.24 11.16
C LEU A 105 4.11 -5.58 10.56
N ASN A 106 4.08 -6.62 11.40
CA ASN A 106 4.29 -8.00 10.98
C ASN A 106 2.98 -8.60 10.44
N THR A 107 2.97 -8.96 9.16
CA THR A 107 1.83 -9.49 8.42
C THR A 107 1.72 -11.01 8.47
N SER A 108 2.68 -11.71 9.08
CA SER A 108 2.79 -13.17 9.09
C SER A 108 1.57 -13.88 9.70
N LYS A 109 0.83 -13.20 10.61
CA LYS A 109 -0.31 -13.79 11.31
C LYS A 109 -1.66 -13.54 10.64
N LEU A 110 -1.93 -12.31 10.20
CA LEU A 110 -3.26 -11.90 9.71
C LEU A 110 -3.30 -11.66 8.20
N GLY A 111 -2.16 -11.71 7.51
CA GLY A 111 -2.02 -11.20 6.15
C GLY A 111 -2.01 -9.67 6.11
N PHE A 112 -1.76 -9.11 4.93
CA PHE A 112 -1.50 -7.69 4.76
C PHE A 112 -2.62 -6.78 5.27
N PHE A 113 -3.81 -6.81 4.64
CA PHE A 113 -4.85 -5.80 4.94
C PHE A 113 -5.37 -5.87 6.37
N ALA A 114 -5.61 -7.07 6.91
CA ALA A 114 -6.11 -7.22 8.26
C ALA A 114 -5.10 -6.73 9.31
N THR A 115 -3.80 -6.93 9.07
CA THR A 115 -2.73 -6.36 9.92
C THR A 115 -2.72 -4.84 9.87
N MET A 116 -2.76 -4.25 8.67
CA MET A 116 -2.77 -2.79 8.49
C MET A 116 -3.98 -2.17 9.19
N ARG A 117 -5.17 -2.73 8.97
CA ARG A 117 -6.40 -2.28 9.63
C ARG A 117 -6.30 -2.38 11.14
N GLN A 118 -5.84 -3.51 11.68
CA GLN A 118 -5.65 -3.67 13.13
C GLN A 118 -4.69 -2.62 13.71
N GLY A 119 -3.66 -2.24 12.96
CA GLY A 119 -2.75 -1.16 13.35
C GLY A 119 -3.47 0.17 13.59
N VAL A 120 -4.40 0.54 12.72
CA VAL A 120 -5.21 1.77 12.87
C VAL A 120 -6.31 1.59 13.92
N ASP A 121 -7.07 0.49 13.87
CA ASP A 121 -8.19 0.22 14.78
C ASP A 121 -7.75 0.18 16.26
N SER A 122 -6.50 -0.24 16.52
CA SER A 122 -5.92 -0.26 17.88
C SER A 122 -5.31 1.07 18.33
N GLY A 123 -5.20 2.06 17.44
CA GLY A 123 -4.49 3.32 17.70
C GLY A 123 -2.96 3.19 17.73
N TYR A 124 -2.40 2.04 17.36
CA TYR A 124 -0.96 1.85 17.21
C TYR A 124 -0.40 2.67 16.03
N CYS A 125 -1.20 2.80 14.98
CA CYS A 125 -0.94 3.60 13.79
C CYS A 125 -1.95 4.74 13.73
N ASP A 126 -1.47 5.96 13.46
CA ASP A 126 -2.34 7.06 13.07
C ASP A 126 -2.71 6.96 11.58
N MET A 127 -1.80 6.40 10.77
CA MET A 127 -2.00 6.19 9.34
C MET A 127 -1.17 5.00 8.84
N ILE A 128 -1.66 4.34 7.79
CA ILE A 128 -0.91 3.35 7.02
C ILE A 128 -0.36 4.02 5.77
N SER A 129 0.96 4.03 5.60
CA SER A 129 1.61 4.57 4.41
C SER A 129 1.81 3.54 3.30
N SER A 130 1.60 2.26 3.62
CA SER A 130 1.70 1.15 2.66
C SER A 130 0.71 1.26 1.51
N ASN A 131 1.10 0.66 0.37
CA ASN A 131 0.36 0.61 -0.88
C ASN A 131 -0.91 -0.27 -0.73
N THR A 132 -1.93 0.24 -0.05
CA THR A 132 -3.15 -0.49 0.24
C THR A 132 -4.19 -0.19 -0.83
N THR A 133 -4.49 -1.17 -1.69
CA THR A 133 -5.53 -1.01 -2.71
C THR A 133 -6.91 -0.82 -2.06
N PRO A 134 -7.61 0.29 -2.32
CA PRO A 134 -8.98 0.46 -1.85
C PRO A 134 -9.93 -0.45 -2.65
N THR A 135 -10.72 -1.26 -1.96
CA THR A 135 -11.88 -1.98 -2.53
C THR A 135 -13.15 -1.56 -1.81
N ASP A 136 -14.32 -1.85 -2.37
CA ASP A 136 -15.59 -1.50 -1.72
C ASP A 136 -15.74 -2.16 -0.34
N GLU A 137 -15.23 -3.38 -0.17
CA GLU A 137 -15.21 -4.08 1.12
C GLU A 137 -14.27 -3.41 2.12
N ARG A 138 -13.08 -2.98 1.66
CA ARG A 138 -12.10 -2.32 2.52
C ARG A 138 -12.57 -0.93 2.95
N LYS A 139 -13.21 -0.18 2.05
CA LYS A 139 -13.79 1.14 2.34
C LYS A 139 -14.92 1.09 3.37
N LYS A 140 -15.62 -0.03 3.51
CA LYS A 140 -16.66 -0.20 4.56
C LYS A 140 -16.07 -0.24 5.97
N VAL A 141 -14.78 -0.53 6.12
CA VAL A 141 -14.15 -0.78 7.42
C VAL A 141 -12.89 0.05 7.65
N SER A 142 -12.51 0.91 6.71
CA SER A 142 -11.34 1.78 6.81
C SER A 142 -11.54 3.00 5.93
N HIS A 143 -11.08 4.15 6.43
CA HIS A 143 -10.99 5.37 5.62
C HIS A 143 -9.79 5.30 4.69
N PHE A 144 -9.97 5.70 3.43
CA PHE A 144 -8.90 5.77 2.45
C PHE A 144 -8.78 7.19 1.94
N GLN A 145 -7.57 7.72 2.01
CA GLN A 145 -7.23 8.98 1.36
C GLN A 145 -7.20 8.78 -0.16
N CYS A 146 -7.05 9.90 -0.85
CA CYS A 146 -6.61 9.97 -2.22
C CYS A 146 -5.40 9.07 -2.52
N SER A 147 -5.51 8.24 -3.56
CA SER A 147 -4.40 7.40 -4.00
C SER A 147 -3.23 8.24 -4.51
N TYR A 148 -2.03 7.93 -4.03
CA TYR A 148 -0.78 8.57 -4.48
C TYR A 148 -0.06 7.76 -5.59
N GLY A 149 -0.63 6.64 -6.02
CA GLY A 149 -0.04 5.76 -7.02
C GLY A 149 -1.08 4.80 -7.62
N THR A 150 -0.79 4.33 -8.82
CA THR A 150 -1.51 3.24 -9.48
C THR A 150 -0.52 2.13 -9.83
N THR A 151 -1.04 0.94 -10.04
CA THR A 151 -0.27 -0.23 -10.44
C THR A 151 -1.14 -1.08 -11.35
N ALA A 152 -0.52 -1.80 -12.27
CA ALA A 152 -1.21 -2.85 -12.99
C ALA A 152 -1.08 -4.16 -12.23
N GLN A 153 -2.04 -5.06 -12.44
CA GLN A 153 -1.87 -6.44 -11.98
C GLN A 153 -1.01 -7.17 -13.00
N GLY A 154 0.09 -7.77 -12.53
CA GLY A 154 0.98 -8.59 -13.34
C GLY A 154 1.28 -9.92 -12.65
N PHE A 155 2.07 -10.74 -13.33
CA PHE A 155 2.66 -11.90 -12.69
C PHE A 155 4.11 -12.08 -13.09
N LEU A 156 4.91 -12.55 -12.15
CA LEU A 156 6.28 -13.00 -12.39
C LEU A 156 6.27 -14.51 -12.60
N ARG A 157 6.75 -14.95 -13.75
CA ARG A 157 6.92 -16.36 -14.10
C ARG A 157 8.24 -16.87 -13.53
N SER A 158 8.22 -18.00 -12.83
CA SER A 158 9.43 -18.70 -12.40
C SER A 158 10.00 -19.58 -13.52
N GLY A 159 11.18 -20.17 -13.27
CA GLY A 159 11.76 -21.20 -14.14
C GLY A 159 11.27 -22.63 -13.86
N LEU A 160 10.19 -22.84 -13.10
CA LEU A 160 9.58 -24.15 -12.89
C LEU A 160 8.85 -24.60 -14.16
N GLU A 161 9.16 -25.77 -14.74
CA GLU A 161 8.52 -26.25 -15.99
C GLU A 161 8.57 -25.22 -17.14
N PRO A 162 9.77 -24.79 -17.58
CA PRO A 162 9.97 -23.69 -18.53
C PRO A 162 9.36 -23.95 -19.91
N GLU A 163 9.12 -25.20 -20.27
CA GLU A 163 8.42 -25.61 -21.50
C GLU A 163 6.94 -25.24 -21.52
N ARG A 164 6.31 -24.98 -20.35
CA ARG A 164 4.95 -24.47 -20.28
C ARG A 164 4.89 -23.01 -20.68
N LYS A 165 4.12 -22.73 -21.73
CA LYS A 165 3.82 -21.36 -22.18
C LYS A 165 2.79 -20.72 -21.26
N LEU A 166 3.26 -19.97 -20.26
CA LEU A 166 2.43 -19.19 -19.33
C LEU A 166 2.65 -17.71 -19.57
N SER A 167 1.83 -17.10 -20.43
CA SER A 167 1.98 -15.71 -20.90
C SER A 167 0.81 -14.81 -20.53
N SER A 168 -0.29 -15.38 -20.05
CA SER A 168 -1.51 -14.68 -19.66
C SER A 168 -2.07 -15.24 -18.36
N LEU A 169 -2.96 -14.49 -17.71
CA LEU A 169 -3.69 -14.98 -16.52
C LEU A 169 -4.50 -16.25 -16.83
N ASN A 170 -5.05 -16.38 -18.04
CA ASN A 170 -5.82 -17.56 -18.44
C ASN A 170 -4.93 -18.82 -18.47
N ASP A 171 -3.66 -18.67 -18.89
CA ASP A 171 -2.70 -19.77 -18.89
C ASP A 171 -2.44 -20.29 -17.47
N LEU A 172 -2.60 -19.43 -16.46
CA LEU A 172 -2.40 -19.80 -15.06
C LEU A 172 -3.60 -20.57 -14.46
N ASN A 173 -4.80 -20.49 -15.04
CA ASN A 173 -6.00 -21.13 -14.50
C ASN A 173 -6.14 -22.59 -14.97
N GLN A 174 -5.19 -23.45 -14.60
CA GLN A 174 -5.17 -24.85 -15.01
C GLN A 174 -4.69 -25.77 -13.88
N THR A 175 -5.17 -27.00 -13.86
CA THR A 175 -4.71 -28.03 -12.91
C THR A 175 -3.21 -28.26 -13.04
N GLY A 176 -2.53 -28.37 -11.90
CA GLY A 176 -1.07 -28.56 -11.84
C GLY A 176 -0.26 -27.27 -11.93
N ILE A 177 -0.89 -26.13 -12.22
CA ILE A 177 -0.25 -24.81 -12.06
C ILE A 177 -0.28 -24.40 -10.59
N ILE A 178 0.81 -23.80 -10.12
CA ILE A 178 1.00 -23.34 -8.74
C ILE A 178 1.18 -21.83 -8.78
N VAL A 179 0.26 -21.10 -8.17
CA VAL A 179 0.25 -19.63 -8.21
C VAL A 179 0.37 -19.07 -6.80
N GLY A 180 1.38 -18.23 -6.62
CA GLY A 180 1.63 -17.47 -5.42
C GLY A 180 0.91 -16.14 -5.40
N ALA A 181 0.55 -15.66 -4.21
CA ALA A 181 0.25 -14.24 -3.97
C ALA A 181 0.48 -13.89 -2.50
N TYR A 182 0.79 -12.62 -2.23
CA TYR A 182 0.88 -12.09 -0.87
C TYR A 182 -0.50 -12.14 -0.19
N ALA A 183 -0.61 -12.92 0.89
CA ALA A 183 -1.83 -13.11 1.66
C ALA A 183 -2.35 -11.79 2.25
N GLY A 184 -3.67 -11.62 2.22
CA GLY A 184 -4.38 -10.41 2.64
C GLY A 184 -4.33 -9.26 1.63
N THR A 185 -3.76 -9.46 0.44
CA THR A 185 -3.79 -8.48 -0.66
C THR A 185 -4.94 -8.76 -1.64
N THR A 186 -5.21 -7.84 -2.55
CA THR A 186 -6.18 -8.06 -3.66
C THR A 186 -5.70 -9.14 -4.63
N TYR A 187 -4.40 -9.47 -4.64
CA TYR A 187 -3.83 -10.54 -5.45
C TYR A 187 -4.26 -11.92 -4.95
N GLU A 188 -4.35 -12.11 -3.63
CA GLU A 188 -4.93 -13.35 -3.07
C GLU A 188 -6.37 -13.53 -3.55
N THR A 189 -7.19 -12.47 -3.51
CA THR A 189 -8.56 -12.51 -4.02
C THR A 189 -8.59 -12.88 -5.51
N LEU A 190 -7.70 -12.30 -6.32
CA LEU A 190 -7.60 -12.63 -7.74
C LEU A 190 -7.29 -14.12 -7.94
N VAL A 191 -6.28 -14.66 -7.26
CA VAL A 191 -5.90 -16.09 -7.41
C VAL A 191 -7.08 -16.98 -6.99
N LYS A 192 -7.67 -16.73 -5.82
CA LYS A 192 -8.77 -17.54 -5.29
C LYS A 192 -10.05 -17.49 -6.13
N THR A 193 -10.32 -16.39 -6.82
CA THR A 193 -11.59 -16.19 -7.54
C THR A 193 -11.49 -16.37 -9.05
N LYS A 194 -10.32 -16.13 -9.65
CA LYS A 194 -10.13 -16.19 -11.10
C LYS A 194 -9.23 -17.34 -11.55
N LEU A 195 -8.37 -17.85 -10.67
CA LEU A 195 -7.41 -18.93 -10.96
C LEU A 195 -7.75 -20.18 -10.13
N SER A 196 -9.04 -20.50 -9.99
CA SER A 196 -9.54 -21.54 -9.09
C SER A 196 -9.10 -22.96 -9.46
N ALA A 197 -8.64 -23.21 -10.69
CA ALA A 197 -8.08 -24.49 -11.09
C ALA A 197 -6.60 -24.65 -10.70
N ALA A 198 -5.90 -23.56 -10.37
CA ALA A 198 -4.53 -23.58 -9.92
C ALA A 198 -4.44 -23.86 -8.41
N THR A 199 -3.30 -24.41 -7.99
CA THR A 199 -2.94 -24.54 -6.57
C THR A 199 -2.46 -23.18 -6.05
N TYR A 200 -3.21 -22.58 -5.13
CA TYR A 200 -2.81 -21.34 -4.45
C TYR A 200 -1.75 -21.60 -3.37
N VAL A 201 -0.67 -20.82 -3.38
CA VAL A 201 0.35 -20.76 -2.31
C VAL A 201 0.33 -19.38 -1.65
N PRO A 202 -0.04 -19.27 -0.36
CA PRO A 202 0.00 -18.01 0.35
C PRO A 202 1.43 -17.67 0.80
N PHE A 203 1.82 -16.41 0.61
CA PHE A 203 3.01 -15.83 1.25
C PHE A 203 2.57 -14.79 2.25
N TYR A 204 3.16 -14.75 3.44
CA TYR A 204 2.78 -13.76 4.46
C TYR A 204 3.86 -12.71 4.75
N GLU A 205 5.01 -12.84 4.10
CA GLU A 205 6.10 -11.88 4.15
C GLU A 205 6.47 -11.47 2.73
N VAL A 206 6.67 -10.17 2.52
CA VAL A 206 6.84 -9.59 1.19
C VAL A 206 8.06 -10.13 0.44
N ASN A 207 9.09 -10.60 1.15
CA ASN A 207 10.33 -11.12 0.54
C ASN A 207 10.23 -12.61 0.18
N ASN A 208 9.47 -13.39 0.96
CA ASN A 208 9.39 -14.85 0.77
C ASN A 208 8.72 -15.22 -0.56
N GLN A 209 7.80 -14.38 -1.04
CA GLN A 209 7.20 -14.57 -2.37
C GLN A 209 8.24 -14.50 -3.50
N TYR A 210 9.23 -13.59 -3.45
CA TYR A 210 10.24 -13.50 -4.50
C TYR A 210 11.28 -14.62 -4.40
N GLN A 211 11.57 -15.10 -3.19
CA GLN A 211 12.38 -16.31 -3.00
C GLN A 211 11.74 -17.54 -3.66
N SER A 212 10.41 -17.64 -3.67
CA SER A 212 9.69 -18.74 -4.33
C SER A 212 9.89 -18.79 -5.85
N ILE A 213 10.07 -17.61 -6.48
CA ILE A 213 10.39 -17.50 -7.90
C ILE A 213 11.80 -18.03 -8.17
N ASN A 214 12.78 -17.60 -7.36
CA ASN A 214 14.17 -18.04 -7.48
C ASN A 214 14.33 -19.54 -7.19
N ALA A 215 13.63 -20.05 -6.18
CA ALA A 215 13.61 -21.46 -5.80
C ALA A 215 12.80 -22.33 -6.78
N LYS A 216 12.10 -21.73 -7.75
CA LYS A 216 11.21 -22.42 -8.70
C LYS A 216 10.15 -23.27 -7.97
N SER A 217 9.64 -22.80 -6.83
CA SER A 217 8.68 -23.53 -6.00
C SER A 217 7.21 -23.18 -6.33
N VAL A 218 6.99 -22.17 -7.16
CA VAL A 218 5.69 -21.82 -7.75
C VAL A 218 5.88 -21.64 -9.25
N HIS A 219 4.82 -21.75 -10.05
CA HIS A 219 4.88 -21.42 -11.47
C HIS A 219 4.90 -19.91 -11.67
N ALA A 220 4.00 -19.19 -10.99
CA ALA A 220 3.88 -17.75 -11.10
C ALA A 220 3.59 -17.11 -9.74
N LEU A 221 3.96 -15.85 -9.60
CA LEU A 221 3.60 -14.98 -8.48
C LEU A 221 2.79 -13.80 -9.00
N ILE A 222 1.55 -13.62 -8.52
CA ILE A 222 0.75 -12.44 -8.85
C ILE A 222 1.17 -11.27 -7.97
N GLY A 223 1.35 -10.08 -8.56
CA GLY A 223 1.72 -8.88 -7.83
C GLY A 223 1.60 -7.62 -8.68
N ASP A 224 2.20 -6.53 -8.17
CA ASP A 224 2.32 -5.27 -8.89
C ASP A 224 3.15 -5.47 -10.16
N GLY A 225 2.57 -5.10 -11.31
CA GLY A 225 3.23 -5.04 -12.60
C GLY A 225 3.47 -3.58 -12.99
N MET A 226 4.69 -3.30 -13.44
CA MET A 226 5.02 -2.03 -14.10
C MET A 226 5.11 -2.29 -15.60
N PHE A 227 4.33 -1.55 -16.39
CA PHE A 227 4.51 -1.50 -17.83
C PHE A 227 5.48 -0.36 -18.15
N PHE A 228 6.63 -0.68 -18.71
CA PHE A 228 7.47 0.31 -19.37
C PHE A 228 6.85 0.60 -20.74
N GLN A 229 6.42 1.84 -20.95
CA GLN A 229 6.07 2.33 -22.29
C GLN A 229 7.33 2.74 -23.04
#